data_AF-A0A1S2KDH7-F1
#
_entry.id   AF-A0A1S2KDH7-F1
#
_cell.length_a   1.000
_cell.length_b   1.000
_cell.length_c   1.000
_cell.angle_alpha   90.00
_cell.angle_beta   90.00
_cell.angle_gamma   90.00
#
_symmetry.space_group_name_H-M   'P 1'
#
loop_
_entity.id
_entity.type
_entity.pdbx_description
1 polymer ?
#
loop_
_entity_poly.entity_id
_entity_poly.type
_entity_poly.pdbx_seq_one_letter_code
_entity_poly.pdbx_strand_id
1 'polypeptide(L)'
;MYQVTKAVYRFAEHEDEIPPRHVVTILDTPGVATVVVRPGHARQRLLDALAREQTAILETGEWMRQSPGDTDDPAPTVHSARWELVPAHKLPDGRLCLPVERDGEHVWLIRDGEASPELVAEMTERLTALVRAGVWARFGSEGCGV
;
A
#
# COMPACT_ATOMS: atom_id res chain seq x y z
N MET A 1 -10.82 14.68 -7.32
CA MET A 1 -9.72 14.40 -6.38
C MET A 1 -10.09 14.61 -4.90
N TYR A 2 -9.76 13.67 -4.01
CA TYR A 2 -9.63 13.95 -2.57
C TYR A 2 -8.32 13.39 -2.06
N GLN A 3 -7.68 14.08 -1.12
CA GLN A 3 -6.40 13.65 -0.57
C GLN A 3 -6.63 12.54 0.46
N VAL A 4 -5.95 11.42 0.29
CA VAL A 4 -5.80 10.42 1.33
C VAL A 4 -4.49 10.71 2.03
N THR A 5 -4.56 11.05 3.31
CA THR A 5 -3.37 11.42 4.10
C THR A 5 -2.98 10.34 5.09
N LYS A 6 -3.83 9.32 5.27
CA LYS A 6 -3.66 8.30 6.29
C LYS A 6 -3.90 6.90 5.74
N ALA A 7 -3.08 5.95 6.20
CA ALA A 7 -3.32 4.53 6.01
C ALA A 7 -3.64 3.87 7.36
N VAL A 8 -4.65 3.01 7.37
CA VAL A 8 -5.00 2.17 8.51
C VAL A 8 -4.91 0.72 8.09
N TYR A 9 -4.20 -0.08 8.88
CA TYR A 9 -4.15 -1.53 8.73
C TYR A 9 -4.76 -2.17 9.97
N ARG A 10 -5.71 -3.08 9.77
CA ARG A 10 -6.34 -3.82 10.87
C ARG A 10 -6.73 -5.22 10.45
N PHE A 11 -6.99 -6.07 11.43
CA PHE A 11 -7.65 -7.33 11.17
C PHE A 11 -9.14 -7.13 10.92
N ALA A 12 -9.73 -8.05 10.15
CA ALA A 12 -11.18 -8.21 10.11
C ALA A 12 -11.68 -8.61 11.51
N GLU A 13 -12.72 -7.90 11.97
CA GLU A 13 -13.47 -8.20 13.18
C GLU A 13 -14.61 -9.19 12.87
N HIS A 14 -15.14 -9.13 11.65
CA HIS A 14 -16.18 -10.04 11.16
C HIS A 14 -15.79 -10.70 9.83
N GLU A 15 -16.30 -11.92 9.60
CA GLU A 15 -15.94 -12.72 8.40
C GLU A 15 -16.44 -12.11 7.09
N ASP A 16 -17.49 -11.30 7.13
CA ASP A 16 -18.13 -10.66 5.98
C ASP A 16 -17.44 -9.36 5.55
N GLU A 17 -16.52 -8.82 6.34
CA GLU A 17 -15.74 -7.64 5.96
C GLU A 17 -14.78 -7.90 4.80
N ILE A 18 -14.35 -9.16 4.63
CA ILE A 18 -13.48 -9.58 3.55
C ILE A 18 -14.28 -10.54 2.67
N PRO A 19 -14.39 -10.28 1.35
CA PRO A 19 -15.12 -11.16 0.45
C PRO A 19 -14.65 -12.63 0.56
N PRO A 20 -15.55 -13.61 0.36
CA PRO A 20 -15.19 -15.02 0.42
C PRO A 20 -13.99 -15.31 -0.49
N ARG A 21 -13.06 -16.16 -0.02
CA ARG A 21 -11.81 -16.55 -0.72
C ARG A 21 -10.72 -15.48 -0.86
N HIS A 22 -10.95 -14.27 -0.35
CA HIS A 22 -9.94 -13.22 -0.28
C HIS A 22 -9.37 -13.14 1.13
N VAL A 23 -8.10 -12.83 1.31
CA VAL A 23 -7.46 -12.66 2.63
C VAL A 23 -7.25 -11.20 3.00
N VAL A 24 -7.56 -10.28 2.08
CA VAL A 24 -7.44 -8.85 2.29
C VAL A 24 -8.44 -8.08 1.45
N THR A 25 -8.86 -6.91 1.94
CA THR A 25 -9.57 -5.92 1.16
C THR A 25 -9.02 -4.52 1.43
N ILE A 26 -9.20 -3.62 0.47
CA ILE A 26 -8.78 -2.22 0.56
C ILE A 26 -10.04 -1.37 0.41
N LEU A 27 -10.29 -0.54 1.42
CA LEU A 27 -11.41 0.38 1.48
C LEU A 27 -10.87 1.81 1.47
N ASP A 28 -11.19 2.55 0.42
CA ASP A 28 -10.81 3.96 0.31
C ASP A 28 -12.00 4.85 0.69
N THR A 29 -11.83 5.63 1.75
CA THR A 29 -12.75 6.71 2.11
C THR A 29 -12.02 8.05 2.07
N PRO A 30 -12.74 9.18 1.95
CA PRO A 30 -12.12 10.50 2.02
C PRO A 30 -11.17 10.64 3.22
N GLY A 31 -9.89 10.91 2.93
CA GLY A 31 -8.84 11.08 3.94
C GLY A 31 -8.13 9.81 4.39
N VAL A 32 -8.69 8.61 4.20
CA VAL A 32 -8.16 7.36 4.77
C VAL A 32 -8.25 6.18 3.81
N ALA A 33 -7.11 5.52 3.58
CA ALA A 33 -7.07 4.18 2.98
C ALA A 33 -7.03 3.13 4.10
N THR A 34 -8.00 2.21 4.12
CA THR A 34 -8.08 1.15 5.12
C THR A 34 -7.80 -0.21 4.48
N VAL A 35 -6.78 -0.90 4.95
CA VAL A 35 -6.47 -2.28 4.57
C VAL A 35 -6.96 -3.20 5.68
N VAL A 36 -7.90 -4.07 5.35
CA VAL A 36 -8.48 -5.05 6.29
C VAL A 36 -7.95 -6.43 5.93
N VAL A 37 -7.25 -7.07 6.87
CA VAL A 37 -6.55 -8.35 6.67
C VAL A 37 -7.24 -9.45 7.46
N ARG A 38 -7.39 -10.64 6.88
CA ARG A 38 -7.94 -11.80 7.61
C ARG A 38 -6.96 -12.24 8.71
N PRO A 39 -7.43 -12.51 9.95
CA PRO A 39 -6.58 -13.05 11.00
C PRO A 39 -5.79 -14.29 10.55
N GLY A 40 -4.54 -14.40 11.01
CA GLY A 40 -3.62 -15.50 10.65
C GLY A 40 -2.74 -15.23 9.44
N HIS A 41 -3.07 -14.22 8.61
CA HIS A 41 -2.27 -13.89 7.42
C HIS A 41 -1.20 -12.82 7.65
N ALA A 42 -1.23 -12.12 8.78
CA ALA A 42 -0.23 -11.15 9.20
C ALA A 42 -0.11 -11.14 10.73
N ARG A 43 0.97 -10.54 11.24
CA ARG A 43 1.12 -10.20 12.66
C ARG A 43 0.68 -8.76 12.91
N GLN A 44 0.08 -8.48 14.08
CA GLN A 44 -0.36 -7.11 14.43
C GLN A 44 0.76 -6.08 14.29
N ARG A 45 1.97 -6.40 14.77
CA ARG A 45 3.15 -5.53 14.67
C ARG A 45 3.51 -5.12 13.24
N LEU A 46 3.22 -5.98 12.26
CA LEU A 46 3.43 -5.66 10.85
C LEU A 46 2.38 -4.65 10.38
N LEU A 47 1.11 -4.85 10.74
CA LEU A 47 0.03 -3.93 10.40
C LEU A 47 0.32 -2.53 10.96
N ASP A 48 0.77 -2.45 12.22
CA ASP A 48 1.15 -1.18 12.86
C ASP A 48 2.32 -0.50 12.14
N ALA A 49 3.31 -1.29 11.70
CA ALA A 49 4.45 -0.80 10.95
C ALA A 49 4.04 -0.26 9.58
N LEU A 50 3.24 -1.02 8.82
CA LEU A 50 2.72 -0.62 7.51
C LEU A 50 1.88 0.65 7.60
N ALA A 51 0.98 0.73 8.57
CA ALA A 51 0.16 1.92 8.80
C ALA A 51 1.02 3.15 9.04
N ARG A 52 2.05 3.04 9.87
CA ARG A 52 2.98 4.16 10.15
C ARG A 52 3.77 4.56 8.92
N GLU A 53 4.44 3.62 8.24
CA GLU A 53 5.28 3.94 7.08
C GLU A 53 4.45 4.49 5.92
N GLN A 54 3.29 3.88 5.63
CA GLN A 54 2.44 4.33 4.53
C GLN A 54 1.78 5.68 4.84
N THR A 55 1.36 5.92 6.08
CA THR A 55 0.86 7.26 6.48
C THR A 55 1.94 8.31 6.27
N ALA A 56 3.18 8.06 6.71
CA ALA A 56 4.28 9.01 6.49
C ALA A 56 4.52 9.29 4.99
N ILE A 57 4.39 8.29 4.11
CA ILE A 57 4.45 8.50 2.66
C ILE A 57 3.27 9.34 2.17
N LEU A 58 2.04 9.03 2.59
CA LEU A 58 0.84 9.74 2.14
C LEU A 58 0.84 11.21 2.60
N GLU A 59 1.40 11.50 3.77
CA GLU A 59 1.55 12.87 4.30
C GLU A 59 2.49 13.74 3.45
N THR A 60 3.39 13.14 2.66
CA THR A 60 4.25 13.89 1.73
C THR A 60 3.46 14.48 0.56
N GLY A 61 2.27 13.95 0.27
CA GLY A 61 1.47 14.31 -0.91
C GLY A 61 1.99 13.76 -2.23
N GLU A 62 3.09 12.99 -2.24
CA GLU A 62 3.62 12.37 -3.46
C GLU A 62 2.67 11.33 -4.06
N TRP A 63 1.86 10.70 -3.20
CA TRP A 63 0.84 9.73 -3.60
C TRP A 63 -0.54 10.34 -3.45
N MET A 64 -1.30 10.33 -4.54
CA MET A 64 -2.67 10.86 -4.56
C MET A 64 -3.63 9.85 -5.17
N ARG A 65 -4.85 9.87 -4.63
CA ARG A 65 -5.95 9.08 -5.15
C ARG A 65 -6.70 9.90 -6.20
N GLN A 66 -6.71 9.44 -7.45
CA GLN A 66 -7.42 10.13 -8.52
C GLN A 66 -8.92 9.86 -8.47
N SER A 67 -9.73 10.82 -8.89
CA SER A 67 -11.15 10.56 -9.14
C SER A 67 -11.31 9.95 -10.54
N PRO A 68 -12.28 9.04 -10.73
CA PRO A 68 -12.55 8.51 -12.06
C PRO A 68 -12.89 9.66 -13.02
N GLY A 69 -12.10 9.80 -14.09
CA GLY A 69 -12.25 10.85 -15.10
C GLY A 69 -11.25 12.01 -15.01
N ASP A 70 -10.45 12.11 -13.94
CA ASP A 70 -9.31 13.06 -13.88
C ASP A 70 -8.22 12.58 -14.85
N THR A 71 -8.22 13.10 -16.08
CA THR A 71 -7.34 12.69 -17.20
C THR A 71 -6.26 13.73 -17.55
N ASP A 72 -6.31 14.91 -16.93
CA ASP A 72 -5.38 16.02 -17.19
C ASP A 72 -4.12 15.99 -16.31
N ASP A 73 -4.00 15.01 -15.40
CA ASP A 73 -2.83 14.89 -14.53
C ASP A 73 -1.62 14.30 -15.26
N PRO A 74 -0.39 14.70 -14.89
CA PRO A 74 0.83 14.15 -15.46
C PRO A 74 0.87 12.62 -15.35
N ALA A 75 1.50 11.98 -16.34
CA ALA A 75 1.60 10.53 -16.37
C ALA A 75 2.22 10.00 -15.06
N PRO A 76 1.62 8.99 -14.41
CA PRO A 76 2.13 8.46 -13.16
C PRO A 76 3.54 7.89 -13.35
N THR A 77 4.43 8.17 -12.40
CA THR A 77 5.81 7.66 -12.44
C THR A 77 5.90 6.19 -12.02
N VAL A 78 4.90 5.70 -11.30
CA VAL A 78 4.79 4.31 -10.84
C VAL A 78 3.69 3.60 -11.62
N HIS A 79 4.02 2.46 -12.22
CA HIS A 79 3.11 1.63 -13.01
C HIS A 79 2.78 0.29 -12.33
N SER A 80 3.46 -0.05 -11.24
CA SER A 80 3.11 -1.20 -10.41
C SER A 80 3.46 -0.97 -8.94
N ALA A 81 2.67 -1.57 -8.05
CA ALA A 81 2.96 -1.60 -6.63
C ALA A 81 2.79 -3.02 -6.10
N ARG A 82 3.77 -3.51 -5.33
CA ARG A 82 3.77 -4.90 -4.86
C ARG A 82 4.36 -5.09 -3.49
N TRP A 83 4.07 -6.23 -2.88
CA TRP A 83 4.70 -6.71 -1.66
C TRP A 83 5.72 -7.81 -2.00
N GLU A 84 6.84 -7.82 -1.29
CA GLU A 84 7.92 -8.79 -1.51
C GLU A 84 8.40 -9.31 -0.15
N LEU A 85 8.29 -10.61 0.10
CA LEU A 85 8.84 -11.23 1.31
C LEU A 85 10.37 -11.28 1.21
N VAL A 86 11.05 -10.77 2.23
CA VAL A 86 12.51 -10.77 2.30
C VAL A 86 13.02 -11.29 3.65
N PRO A 87 14.17 -11.97 3.67
CA PRO A 87 14.83 -12.33 4.92
C PRO A 87 15.12 -11.10 5.80
N ALA A 88 15.11 -11.27 7.12
CA ALA A 88 15.29 -10.17 8.07
C ALA A 88 16.59 -9.36 7.84
N HIS A 89 17.68 -10.00 7.40
CA HIS A 89 18.97 -9.34 7.14
C HIS A 89 18.97 -8.41 5.92
N LYS A 90 17.91 -8.42 5.11
CA LYS A 90 17.72 -7.48 3.98
C LYS A 90 17.04 -6.17 4.41
N LEU A 91 16.56 -6.10 5.64
CA LEU A 91 15.93 -4.92 6.22
C LEU A 91 16.86 -4.29 7.26
N PRO A 92 16.80 -2.97 7.46
CA PRO A 92 17.47 -2.33 8.58
C PRO A 92 17.05 -2.95 9.92
N ASP A 93 17.94 -2.92 10.90
CA ASP A 93 17.68 -3.52 12.22
C ASP A 93 16.35 -3.03 12.82
N GLY A 94 15.58 -3.98 13.34
CA GLY A 94 14.26 -3.72 13.94
C GLY A 94 13.12 -3.44 12.94
N ARG A 95 13.38 -3.23 11.64
CA ARG A 95 12.34 -2.94 10.65
C ARG A 95 11.61 -4.19 10.18
N LEU A 96 10.27 -4.16 10.19
CA LEU A 96 9.40 -5.23 9.71
C LEU A 96 8.99 -5.06 8.24
N CYS A 97 8.99 -3.82 7.76
CA CYS A 97 8.73 -3.48 6.39
C CYS A 97 9.55 -2.26 5.97
N LEU A 98 9.76 -2.11 4.66
CA LEU A 98 10.43 -0.97 4.06
C LEU A 98 9.86 -0.71 2.66
N PRO A 99 9.32 0.49 2.39
CA PRO A 99 8.98 0.89 1.03
C PRO A 99 10.27 1.19 0.25
N VAL A 100 10.37 0.67 -0.96
CA VAL A 100 11.49 0.86 -1.88
C VAL A 100 10.96 1.20 -3.26
N GLU A 101 11.46 2.29 -3.80
CA GLU A 101 11.20 2.68 -5.19
C GLU A 101 12.21 1.98 -6.10
N ARG A 102 11.72 1.37 -7.16
CA ARG A 102 12.49 0.86 -8.31
C ARG A 102 11.96 1.55 -9.57
N ASP A 103 12.63 1.40 -10.69
CA ASP A 103 12.23 2.04 -11.94
C ASP A 103 10.77 1.70 -12.32
N GLY A 104 9.88 2.67 -12.06
CA GLY A 104 8.42 2.58 -12.17
C GLY A 104 7.70 1.54 -11.29
N GLU A 105 8.34 1.03 -10.23
CA GLU A 105 7.71 0.15 -9.25
C GLU A 105 7.81 0.71 -7.83
N HIS A 106 6.72 0.60 -7.07
CA HIS A 106 6.72 0.80 -5.62
C HIS A 106 6.64 -0.55 -4.90
N VAL A 107 7.74 -0.95 -4.25
CA VAL A 107 7.87 -2.27 -3.62
C VAL A 107 7.88 -2.14 -2.10
N TRP A 108 6.91 -2.78 -1.43
CA TRP A 108 6.96 -3.00 0.00
C TRP A 108 7.74 -4.27 0.31
N LEU A 109 8.97 -4.11 0.80
CA LEU A 109 9.71 -5.23 1.35
C LEU A 109 9.12 -5.57 2.71
N ILE A 110 8.69 -6.82 2.90
CA ILE A 110 8.07 -7.33 4.13
C ILE A 110 8.98 -8.41 4.71
N ARG A 111 9.28 -8.31 6.01
CA ARG A 111 10.09 -9.33 6.70
C ARG A 111 9.40 -10.69 6.64
N ASP A 112 10.16 -11.71 6.26
CA ASP A 112 9.66 -13.08 6.20
C ASP A 112 9.12 -13.55 7.56
N GLY A 113 8.01 -14.29 7.53
CA GLY A 113 7.26 -14.72 8.72
C GLY A 113 6.38 -13.66 9.39
N GLU A 114 6.36 -12.41 8.91
CA GLU A 114 5.41 -11.38 9.37
C GLU A 114 4.10 -11.39 8.60
N ALA A 115 4.12 -11.84 7.35
CA ALA A 115 2.96 -12.00 6.48
C ALA A 115 2.99 -13.37 5.80
N SER A 116 1.81 -13.91 5.51
CA SER A 116 1.66 -15.12 4.70
C SER A 116 1.96 -14.83 3.22
N PRO A 117 2.47 -15.83 2.46
CA PRO A 117 2.63 -15.69 1.01
C PRO A 117 1.32 -15.37 0.28
N GLU A 118 0.19 -15.89 0.76
CA GLU A 118 -1.14 -15.63 0.18
C GLU A 118 -1.52 -14.15 0.30
N LEU A 119 -1.30 -13.54 1.46
CA LEU A 119 -1.52 -12.10 1.65
C LEU A 119 -0.64 -11.26 0.74
N VAL A 120 0.63 -11.63 0.61
CA VAL A 120 1.61 -10.91 -0.22
C VAL A 120 1.21 -10.97 -1.69
N ALA A 121 0.78 -12.14 -2.17
CA ALA A 121 0.28 -12.31 -3.53
C ALA A 121 -0.98 -11.46 -3.78
N GLU A 122 -1.98 -11.54 -2.90
CA GLU A 122 -3.23 -10.81 -3.08
C GLU A 122 -3.06 -9.29 -2.95
N MET A 123 -2.26 -8.82 -1.98
CA MET A 123 -1.93 -7.40 -1.88
C MET A 123 -1.22 -6.90 -3.13
N THR A 124 -0.28 -7.68 -3.67
CA THR A 124 0.42 -7.33 -4.91
C THR A 124 -0.54 -7.17 -6.09
N GLU A 125 -1.45 -8.14 -6.26
CA GLU A 125 -2.44 -8.09 -7.33
C GLU A 125 -3.33 -6.85 -7.20
N ARG A 126 -3.86 -6.59 -6.00
CA ARG A 126 -4.74 -5.44 -5.72
C ARG A 126 -4.04 -4.10 -5.92
N LEU A 127 -2.86 -3.93 -5.34
CA LEU A 127 -2.08 -2.69 -5.46
C LEU A 127 -1.68 -2.43 -6.92
N THR A 128 -1.26 -3.46 -7.65
CA THR A 128 -0.95 -3.35 -9.07
C THR A 128 -2.18 -2.97 -9.88
N ALA A 129 -3.34 -3.58 -9.61
CA ALA A 129 -4.58 -3.24 -10.29
C ALA A 129 -5.00 -1.78 -10.02
N LEU A 130 -4.88 -1.31 -8.78
CA LEU A 130 -5.19 0.08 -8.40
C LEU A 130 -4.30 1.10 -9.11
N VAL A 131 -2.99 0.84 -9.16
CA VAL A 131 -2.04 1.72 -9.88
C VAL A 131 -2.30 1.70 -11.38
N ARG A 132 -2.49 0.52 -11.98
CA ARG A 132 -2.77 0.41 -13.43
C ARG A 132 -4.09 1.04 -13.85
N ALA A 133 -5.09 1.02 -12.97
CA ALA A 133 -6.36 1.68 -13.20
C ALA A 133 -6.30 3.21 -12.96
N GLY A 134 -5.13 3.75 -12.59
CA GLY A 134 -4.97 5.17 -12.26
C GLY A 134 -5.69 5.58 -10.98
N VAL A 135 -6.15 4.63 -10.16
CA VAL A 135 -6.83 4.98 -8.90
C VAL A 135 -5.84 5.63 -7.93
N TRP A 136 -4.60 5.14 -7.94
CA TRP A 136 -3.50 5.67 -7.17
C TRP A 136 -2.36 6.04 -8.12
N ALA A 137 -1.96 7.30 -8.07
CA ALA A 137 -0.87 7.84 -8.87
C ALA A 137 0.19 8.44 -7.94
N ARG A 138 1.46 8.24 -8.31
CA ARG A 138 2.57 8.96 -7.72
C ARG A 138 3.03 10.03 -8.69
N PHE A 139 3.20 11.25 -8.19
CA PHE A 139 3.73 12.36 -8.96
C PHE A 139 5.20 12.58 -8.59
N GLY A 140 6.03 12.84 -9.60
CA GLY A 140 7.43 13.15 -9.38
C GLY A 140 7.59 14.45 -8.58
N SER A 141 8.61 14.53 -7.74
CA SER A 141 9.00 15.76 -7.04
C SER A 141 9.63 16.81 -7.97
N GLU A 142 9.75 16.52 -9.26
CA GLU A 142 10.14 17.48 -10.30
C GLU A 142 8.96 18.41 -10.64
N GLY A 143 8.75 19.42 -9.79
CA GLY A 143 7.71 20.42 -10.04
C GLY A 143 7.47 21.46 -8.95
N CYS A 144 8.16 21.40 -7.81
CA CYS A 144 8.13 22.48 -6.81
C CYS A 144 9.50 23.18 -6.75
N GLY A 145 9.96 23.67 -7.91
CA GLY A 145 11.00 24.67 -8.01
C GLY A 145 10.35 26.04 -7.94
N VAL A 146 10.66 26.77 -6.87
CA VAL A 146 10.42 28.21 -6.67
C VAL A 146 10.79 29.07 -7.88
#